data_AF-A0A4V6DWQ7-F1
#
_entry.id   AF-A0A4V6DWQ7-F1
#
_cell.length_a   1.000
_cell.length_b   1.000
_cell.length_c   1.000
_cell.angle_alpha   90.00
_cell.angle_beta   90.00
_cell.angle_gamma   90.00
#
_symmetry.space_group_name_H-M   'P 1'
#
loop_
_entity.id
_entity.type
_entity.pdbx_description
1 polymer ?
#
loop_
_entity_poly.entity_id
_entity_poly.type
_entity_poly.pdbx_seq_one_letter_code
_entity_poly.pdbx_strand_id
1 'polypeptide(L)'
;MSIFSINDNSNYGSILSQAKANKESKENSKISFANTFLKQNATKLNDIENKNSQTLIRSEVLDKQSNSINNNINKNYYTKTNSPNYDISSEFKNSIYTLKFKQADISNNTSTNTAYGYSVDKDGYMGEDFNEAAGLPKDFKIHKS
;
A
#
# COMPACT_ATOMS: atom_id res chain seq x y z
N MET A 1 -26.40 17.10 -65.90
CA MET A 1 -26.07 17.85 -64.66
C MET A 1 -25.14 16.97 -63.85
N SER A 2 -23.94 17.45 -63.51
CA SER A 2 -22.94 16.68 -62.77
C SER A 2 -23.38 16.55 -61.31
N ILE A 3 -23.47 15.31 -60.81
CA ILE A 3 -23.90 14.95 -59.45
C ILE A 3 -22.73 14.86 -58.45
N PHE A 4 -21.54 15.27 -58.86
CA PHE A 4 -20.37 15.25 -57.99
C PHE A 4 -20.29 16.58 -57.25
N SER A 5 -20.67 16.57 -55.97
CA SER A 5 -20.41 17.67 -55.03
C SER A 5 -18.90 17.87 -54.92
N ILE A 6 -18.40 18.96 -55.48
CA ILE A 6 -17.01 19.38 -55.28
C ILE A 6 -16.92 19.92 -53.86
N ASN A 7 -16.11 19.28 -53.03
CA ASN A 7 -15.80 19.74 -51.68
C ASN A 7 -14.89 20.98 -51.80
N ASP A 8 -15.49 22.16 -51.82
CA ASP A 8 -14.82 23.47 -51.96
C ASP A 8 -14.06 23.89 -50.69
N ASN A 9 -13.32 22.99 -50.05
CA ASN A 9 -12.32 23.37 -49.04
C ASN A 9 -11.07 23.91 -49.76
N SER A 10 -11.18 25.17 -50.19
CA SER A 10 -10.31 25.91 -51.11
C SER A 10 -8.87 26.14 -50.63
N ASN A 11 -8.45 25.58 -49.49
CA ASN A 11 -7.07 25.71 -48.98
C ASN A 11 -6.12 24.60 -49.47
N TYR A 12 -6.63 23.55 -50.11
CA TYR A 12 -5.81 22.47 -50.66
C TYR A 12 -6.17 22.21 -52.12
N GLY A 13 -5.33 22.69 -53.04
CA GLY A 13 -5.55 22.65 -54.49
C GLY A 13 -5.65 21.26 -55.13
N SER A 14 -5.52 20.16 -54.38
CA SER A 14 -5.76 18.78 -54.87
C SER A 14 -6.13 17.80 -53.74
N ILE A 15 -6.82 16.70 -54.10
CA ILE A 15 -7.10 15.57 -53.17
C ILE A 15 -5.81 15.00 -52.58
N LEU A 16 -4.74 14.95 -53.37
CA LEU A 16 -3.41 14.51 -52.92
C LEU A 16 -2.84 15.45 -51.84
N SER A 17 -3.02 16.77 -52.00
CA SER A 17 -2.62 17.77 -51.01
C SER A 17 -3.40 17.62 -49.71
N GLN A 18 -4.72 17.35 -49.77
CA GLN A 18 -5.55 17.09 -48.59
C GLN A 18 -5.12 15.81 -47.87
N ALA A 19 -4.86 14.73 -48.61
CA ALA A 19 -4.40 13.47 -48.05
C ALA A 19 -3.03 13.61 -47.35
N LYS A 20 -2.12 14.39 -47.94
CA LYS A 20 -0.80 14.68 -47.37
C LYS A 20 -0.93 15.49 -46.07
N ALA A 21 -1.71 16.57 -46.07
CA ALA A 21 -1.95 17.38 -44.87
C ALA A 21 -2.63 16.58 -43.73
N ASN A 22 -3.56 15.68 -44.06
CA ASN A 22 -4.20 14.77 -43.10
C ASN A 22 -3.23 13.73 -42.52
N LYS A 23 -2.23 13.29 -43.30
CA LYS A 23 -1.18 12.40 -42.80
C LYS A 23 -0.22 13.14 -41.86
N GLU A 24 0.24 14.32 -42.26
CA GLU A 24 1.13 15.17 -41.46
C GLU A 24 0.47 15.59 -40.13
N SER A 25 -0.79 15.98 -40.13
CA SER A 25 -1.53 16.31 -38.90
C SER A 25 -1.68 15.10 -37.96
N LYS A 26 -1.92 13.89 -38.48
CA LYS A 26 -1.94 12.66 -37.68
C LYS A 26 -0.58 12.32 -37.08
N GLU A 27 0.51 12.52 -37.83
CA GLU A 27 1.87 12.33 -37.33
C GLU A 27 2.21 13.36 -36.24
N ASN A 28 1.89 14.64 -36.46
CA ASN A 28 2.05 15.70 -35.47
C ASN A 28 1.24 15.44 -34.19
N SER A 29 0.04 14.89 -34.31
CA SER A 29 -0.79 14.51 -33.15
C SER A 29 -0.16 13.37 -32.34
N LYS A 30 0.44 12.36 -32.99
CA LYS A 30 1.15 11.27 -32.31
C LYS A 30 2.39 11.79 -31.56
N ILE A 31 3.14 12.69 -32.19
CA ILE A 31 4.31 13.33 -31.57
C ILE A 31 3.87 14.16 -30.34
N SER A 32 2.77 14.91 -30.46
CA SER A 32 2.20 15.68 -29.35
C SER A 32 1.79 14.81 -28.17
N PHE A 33 1.13 13.66 -28.43
CA PHE A 33 0.77 12.70 -27.39
C PHE A 33 2.02 12.14 -26.70
N ALA A 34 3.02 11.70 -27.46
CA ALA A 34 4.25 11.15 -26.90
C ALA A 34 4.98 12.19 -26.00
N ASN A 35 5.10 13.43 -26.47
CA ASN A 35 5.72 14.50 -25.70
C ASN A 35 4.96 14.81 -24.41
N THR A 36 3.63 14.83 -24.48
CA THR A 36 2.77 15.04 -23.30
C THR A 36 2.91 13.89 -22.31
N PHE A 37 2.89 12.64 -22.79
CA PHE A 37 3.05 11.46 -21.97
C PHE A 37 4.41 11.44 -21.25
N LEU A 38 5.51 11.72 -21.97
CA LEU A 38 6.85 11.81 -21.39
C LEU A 38 6.92 12.91 -20.32
N LYS A 39 6.37 14.11 -20.59
CA LYS A 39 6.34 15.22 -19.63
C LYS A 39 5.52 14.87 -18.38
N GLN A 40 4.37 14.21 -18.54
CA GLN A 40 3.55 13.74 -17.43
C GLN A 40 4.26 12.69 -16.58
N ASN A 41 5.03 11.78 -17.21
CA ASN A 41 5.77 10.77 -16.45
C ASN A 41 6.98 11.37 -15.71
N ALA A 42 7.70 12.31 -16.33
CA ALA A 42 8.81 12.99 -15.67
C ALA A 42 8.35 13.80 -14.43
N THR A 43 7.21 14.50 -14.54
CA THR A 43 6.62 15.24 -13.40
C THR A 43 6.17 14.31 -12.28
N LYS A 44 5.46 13.22 -12.59
CA LYS A 44 5.07 12.20 -11.60
C LYS A 44 6.28 11.60 -10.88
N LEU A 45 7.39 11.35 -11.59
CA LEU A 45 8.61 10.82 -10.99
C LEU A 45 9.22 11.80 -9.98
N ASN A 46 9.32 13.07 -10.35
CA ASN A 46 9.80 14.14 -9.46
C ASN A 46 8.90 14.29 -8.21
N ASP A 47 7.58 14.17 -8.37
CA ASP A 47 6.65 14.21 -7.24
C ASP A 47 6.84 13.03 -6.27
N ILE A 48 7.10 11.82 -6.79
CA ILE A 48 7.40 10.63 -5.98
C ILE A 48 8.70 10.82 -5.21
N GLU A 49 9.76 11.30 -5.87
CA GLU A 49 11.05 11.58 -5.24
C GLU A 49 10.90 12.59 -4.09
N ASN A 50 10.19 13.70 -4.34
CA ASN A 50 9.92 14.72 -3.32
C ASN A 50 9.09 14.20 -2.15
N LYS A 51 8.11 13.32 -2.40
CA LYS A 51 7.31 12.67 -1.34
C LYS A 51 8.16 11.72 -0.49
N ASN A 52 9.03 10.94 -1.14
CA ASN A 52 9.93 10.02 -0.45
C ASN A 52 10.93 10.78 0.43
N SER A 53 11.55 11.84 -0.09
CA SER A 53 12.47 12.69 0.67
C SER A 53 11.81 13.33 1.89
N GLN A 54 10.58 13.85 1.76
CA GLN A 54 9.82 14.38 2.90
C GLN A 54 9.47 13.30 3.93
N THR A 55 9.15 12.09 3.48
CA THR A 55 8.85 10.95 4.36
C THR A 55 10.09 10.53 5.14
N LEU A 56 11.26 10.46 4.48
CA LEU A 56 12.54 10.14 5.12
C LEU A 56 12.91 11.16 6.20
N ILE A 57 12.78 12.45 5.89
CA ILE A 57 13.02 13.54 6.87
C ILE A 57 12.07 13.40 8.06
N ARG A 58 10.78 13.09 7.81
CA ARG A 58 9.80 12.89 8.89
C ARG A 58 10.15 11.68 9.76
N SER A 59 10.57 10.55 9.19
CA SER A 59 11.00 9.38 9.98
C SER A 59 12.24 9.68 10.82
N GLU A 60 13.24 10.36 10.26
CA GLU A 60 14.46 10.71 11.00
C GLU A 60 14.17 11.66 12.17
N VAL A 61 13.26 12.62 11.99
CA VAL A 61 12.83 13.54 13.07
C VAL A 61 12.03 12.79 14.13
N LEU A 62 11.13 11.89 13.75
CA LEU A 62 10.35 11.06 14.68
C LEU A 62 11.23 10.09 15.48
N ASP A 63 12.25 9.49 14.86
CA ASP A 63 13.21 8.60 15.52
C ASP A 63 14.08 9.36 16.53
N LYS A 64 14.54 10.56 16.17
CA LYS A 64 15.30 11.43 17.08
C LYS A 64 14.45 11.88 18.27
N GLN A 65 13.18 12.23 18.04
CA GLN A 65 12.27 12.63 19.12
C GLN A 65 11.95 11.46 20.04
N SER A 66 11.71 10.27 19.48
CA SER A 66 11.48 9.04 20.27
C SER A 66 12.70 8.66 21.10
N ASN A 67 13.91 8.74 20.53
CA ASN A 67 15.16 8.51 21.27
C ASN A 67 15.42 9.56 22.36
N SER A 68 15.08 10.84 22.13
CA SER A 68 15.19 11.89 23.16
C SER A 68 14.23 11.66 24.33
N ILE A 69 13.01 11.22 24.05
CA ILE A 69 12.00 10.86 25.07
C ILE A 69 12.45 9.62 25.85
N ASN A 70 12.94 8.58 25.18
CA ASN A 70 13.42 7.34 25.80
C ASN A 70 14.64 7.57 26.72
N ASN A 71 15.55 8.47 26.35
CA ASN A 71 16.72 8.82 27.19
C ASN A 71 16.33 9.62 28.45
N ASN A 72 15.29 10.45 28.39
CA ASN A 72 14.78 11.16 29.57
C ASN A 72 13.94 10.25 30.50
N ILE A 73 13.27 9.22 29.95
CA ILE A 73 12.56 8.22 30.75
C ILE A 73 13.55 7.26 31.42
N ASN A 74 14.58 6.77 30.72
CA ASN A 74 15.57 5.86 31.30
C ASN A 74 16.40 6.48 32.44
N LYS A 75 16.59 7.82 32.47
CA LYS A 75 17.32 8.48 33.57
C LYS A 75 16.56 8.44 34.91
N ASN A 76 15.25 8.17 34.90
CA ASN A 76 14.39 8.24 36.09
C ASN A 76 14.01 6.87 36.72
N TYR A 77 14.43 5.72 36.16
CA TYR A 77 13.96 4.39 36.60
C TYR A 77 15.04 3.38 37.03
N TYR A 78 16.29 3.78 37.27
CA TYR A 78 17.30 2.86 37.84
C TYR A 78 17.19 2.76 39.37
N THR A 79 16.11 2.15 39.88
CA THR A 79 16.08 1.61 41.25
C THR A 79 16.60 0.18 41.25
N LYS A 80 17.73 0.01 41.95
CA LYS A 80 18.53 -1.19 42.14
C LYS A 80 17.72 -2.35 42.72
N THR A 81 17.70 -3.51 42.05
CA THR A 81 17.28 -4.79 42.65
C THR A 81 18.42 -5.81 42.56
N ASN A 82 18.88 -6.27 43.71
CA ASN A 82 19.94 -7.26 43.88
C ASN A 82 19.42 -8.65 43.46
N SER A 83 19.73 -9.10 42.25
CA SER A 83 19.63 -10.52 41.87
C SER A 83 20.72 -10.86 40.86
N PRO A 84 21.43 -12.00 40.98
CA PRO A 84 22.63 -12.26 40.21
C PRO A 84 22.28 -12.59 38.74
N ASN A 85 22.49 -11.56 37.91
CA ASN A 85 23.13 -11.63 36.60
C ASN A 85 22.44 -12.45 35.50
N TYR A 86 21.42 -11.84 34.88
CA TYR A 86 21.27 -11.85 33.43
C TYR A 86 20.83 -10.46 32.99
N ASP A 87 21.81 -9.61 32.67
CA ASP A 87 21.59 -8.27 32.14
C ASP A 87 21.27 -8.38 30.64
N ILE A 88 20.08 -8.89 30.34
CA ILE A 88 19.55 -8.97 28.98
C ILE A 88 18.85 -7.64 28.70
N SER A 89 19.45 -6.84 27.81
CA SER A 89 18.88 -5.58 27.32
C SER A 89 17.43 -5.78 26.87
N SER A 90 16.58 -4.78 27.14
CA SER A 90 15.14 -4.80 26.85
C SER A 90 14.82 -5.04 25.37
N GLU A 91 15.75 -4.73 24.47
CA GLU A 91 15.69 -5.01 23.03
C GLU A 91 15.72 -6.51 22.70
N PHE A 92 16.46 -7.31 23.48
CA PHE A 92 16.44 -8.77 23.35
C PHE A 92 15.18 -9.39 23.98
N LYS A 93 14.60 -8.76 25.02
CA LYS A 93 13.32 -9.22 25.62
C LYS A 93 12.14 -9.00 24.67
N ASN A 94 12.12 -7.90 23.91
CA ASN A 94 11.10 -7.66 22.89
C ASN A 94 11.22 -8.61 21.70
N SER A 95 12.44 -8.99 21.31
CA SER A 95 12.65 -9.99 20.26
C SER A 95 12.35 -11.42 20.71
N ILE A 96 12.55 -11.78 21.98
CA ILE A 96 12.04 -13.05 22.53
C ILE A 96 10.51 -13.03 22.67
N TYR A 97 9.88 -11.91 23.01
CA TYR A 97 8.42 -11.80 23.02
C TYR A 97 7.83 -11.90 21.61
N THR A 98 8.42 -11.27 20.59
CA THR A 98 7.93 -11.41 19.20
C THR A 98 8.21 -12.79 18.59
N LEU A 99 9.27 -13.49 19.01
CA LEU A 99 9.51 -14.89 18.64
C LEU A 99 8.61 -15.86 19.43
N LYS A 100 8.31 -15.57 20.70
CA LYS A 100 7.30 -16.32 21.47
C LYS A 100 5.89 -16.09 20.92
N PHE A 101 5.52 -14.90 20.46
CA PHE A 101 4.25 -14.70 19.73
C PHE A 101 4.26 -15.27 18.30
N LYS A 102 5.39 -15.79 17.80
CA LYS A 102 5.44 -16.59 16.57
C LYS A 102 5.55 -18.10 16.79
N GLN A 103 5.77 -18.58 18.02
CA GLN A 103 5.93 -20.01 18.31
C GLN A 103 5.05 -20.52 19.48
N ALA A 104 4.56 -19.65 20.37
CA ALA A 104 3.76 -20.02 21.53
C ALA A 104 2.29 -20.35 21.21
N ASP A 105 1.82 -20.08 19.99
CA ASP A 105 0.53 -20.61 19.52
C ASP A 105 0.64 -22.04 18.95
N ILE A 106 1.83 -22.66 18.97
CA ILE A 106 2.03 -24.06 18.54
C ILE A 106 2.25 -24.99 19.75
N SER A 107 2.46 -24.44 20.95
CA SER A 107 2.83 -25.22 22.13
C SER A 107 2.09 -24.71 23.36
N ASN A 108 0.77 -24.93 23.42
CA ASN A 108 0.04 -25.35 24.62
C ASN A 108 -1.49 -25.31 24.40
N ASN A 109 -2.03 -26.38 23.80
CA ASN A 109 -3.32 -26.98 24.17
C ASN A 109 -4.48 -26.03 24.55
N THR A 110 -4.82 -25.10 23.67
CA THR A 110 -6.20 -24.66 23.40
C THR A 110 -6.12 -24.06 22.01
N SER A 111 -6.51 -24.84 20.99
CA SER A 111 -6.64 -24.33 19.63
C SER A 111 -7.36 -22.98 19.68
N THR A 112 -6.67 -21.89 19.39
CA THR A 112 -7.33 -20.67 18.92
C THR A 112 -7.88 -21.05 17.55
N ASN A 113 -9.01 -21.73 17.60
CA ASN A 113 -9.71 -22.35 16.50
C ASN A 113 -10.09 -21.20 15.57
N THR A 114 -9.20 -20.89 14.64
CA THR A 114 -9.38 -19.83 13.66
C THR A 114 -9.38 -20.50 12.29
N ALA A 115 -10.28 -20.08 11.43
CA ALA A 115 -10.39 -20.58 10.07
C ALA A 115 -10.47 -19.38 9.13
N TYR A 116 -9.60 -19.34 8.12
CA TYR A 116 -9.55 -18.25 7.14
C TYR A 116 -9.39 -16.84 7.75
N GLY A 117 -8.79 -16.75 8.94
CA GLY A 117 -8.61 -15.49 9.65
C GLY A 117 -9.77 -15.06 10.54
N TYR A 118 -10.81 -15.90 10.69
CA TYR A 118 -11.97 -15.65 11.55
C TYR A 118 -12.04 -16.65 12.69
N SER A 119 -12.77 -16.31 13.75
CA SER A 119 -13.00 -17.17 14.91
C SER A 119 -13.89 -18.38 14.57
N VAL A 120 -13.65 -19.50 15.25
CA VAL A 120 -14.44 -20.73 15.16
C VAL A 120 -14.82 -21.15 16.58
N ASP A 121 -16.08 -21.54 16.76
CA ASP A 121 -16.58 -22.04 18.03
C ASP A 121 -16.05 -23.45 18.36
N LYS A 122 -16.46 -23.96 19.53
CA LYS A 122 -16.04 -25.30 20.01
C LYS A 122 -16.60 -26.44 19.17
N ASP A 123 -17.72 -26.21 18.50
CA ASP A 123 -18.43 -27.19 17.68
C ASP A 123 -17.95 -27.15 16.21
N GLY A 124 -17.01 -26.26 15.86
CA GLY A 124 -16.44 -26.15 14.52
C GLY A 124 -17.21 -25.20 13.58
N TYR A 125 -18.13 -24.39 14.08
CA TYR A 125 -18.83 -23.36 13.31
C TYR A 125 -18.05 -22.04 13.28
N MET A 126 -18.18 -21.31 12.18
CA MET A 126 -17.66 -19.95 12.06
C MET A 126 -18.33 -19.02 13.09
N GLY A 127 -17.56 -18.09 13.65
CA GLY A 127 -18.00 -17.15 14.66
C GLY A 127 -18.74 -15.91 14.12
N GLU A 128 -19.14 -15.03 15.05
CA GLU A 128 -19.89 -13.80 14.73
C GLU A 128 -19.11 -12.86 13.80
N ASP A 129 -17.79 -12.84 13.92
CA ASP A 129 -16.89 -12.04 13.09
C ASP A 129 -16.95 -12.44 11.60
N PHE A 130 -17.06 -13.74 11.33
CA PHE A 130 -17.34 -14.24 9.98
C PHE A 130 -18.75 -13.87 9.51
N ASN A 131 -19.75 -14.03 10.38
CA ASN A 131 -21.14 -13.73 10.03
C ASN A 131 -21.33 -12.24 9.67
N GLU A 132 -20.70 -11.33 10.42
CA GLU A 132 -20.71 -9.89 10.12
C GLU A 132 -20.02 -9.59 8.78
N ALA A 133 -18.84 -10.18 8.54
CA ALA A 133 -18.11 -10.00 7.28
C ALA A 133 -18.86 -10.54 6.06
N ALA A 134 -19.65 -11.61 6.24
CA ALA A 134 -20.44 -12.25 5.19
C ALA A 134 -21.85 -11.66 5.03
N GLY A 135 -22.28 -10.73 5.89
CA GLY A 135 -23.64 -10.19 5.89
C GLY A 135 -24.71 -11.21 6.28
N LEU A 136 -24.36 -12.17 7.14
CA LEU A 136 -25.23 -13.23 7.63
C LEU A 136 -25.84 -12.86 9.00
N PRO A 137 -26.98 -13.44 9.38
CA PRO A 137 -27.49 -13.32 10.74
C PRO A 137 -26.46 -13.77 11.78
N LYS A 138 -26.42 -13.11 12.95
CA LYS A 138 -25.44 -13.41 14.01
C LYS A 138 -25.46 -14.88 14.46
N ASP A 139 -26.65 -15.49 14.46
CA ASP A 139 -26.88 -16.88 14.87
C ASP A 139 -26.68 -17.90 13.74
N PHE A 140 -26.21 -17.47 12.57
CA PHE A 140 -26.02 -18.35 11.43
C PHE A 140 -24.83 -19.29 11.67
N LYS A 141 -25.06 -20.61 11.57
CA LYS A 141 -24.06 -21.63 11.85
C LYS A 141 -23.54 -22.26 10.56
N ILE A 142 -22.31 -21.91 10.17
CA ILE A 142 -21.62 -22.53 9.03
C ILE A 142 -20.45 -23.34 9.57
N HIS A 143 -20.45 -24.64 9.31
CA HIS A 143 -19.32 -25.49 9.66
C HIS A 143 -18.12 -25.14 8.77
N LYS A 144 -16.91 -25.07 9.34
CA LYS A 144 -15.69 -24.68 8.59
C LYS A 144 -15.20 -25.68 7.52
N SER A 145 -15.94 -26.78 7.29
CA SER A 145 -15.52 -28.06 6.68
C SER A 145 -14.53 -28.89 7.51
#